data_AF-A0A7S0AD28-F1
#
_entry.id   AF-A0A7S0AD28-F1
#
_cell.length_a   1.000
_cell.length_b   1.000
_cell.length_c   1.000
_cell.angle_alpha   90.00
_cell.angle_beta   90.00
_cell.angle_gamma   90.00
#
_symmetry.space_group_name_H-M   'P 1'
#
loop_
_entity.id
_entity.type
_entity.pdbx_description
1 polymer ?
#
loop_
_entity_poly.entity_id
_entity_poly.type
_entity_poly.pdbx_seq_one_letter_code
_entity_poly.pdbx_strand_id
1 'polypeptide(L)'
;RRPDDWGVVPVRAAPVDRYLKARGSDPPRTWVSGLAGHLELAGAGAVAAAAREWYSTAVQRLLCAPKREDLEGDYFAAWLRECHREVYDDIDTSVPEVLRDLAWAPSRSHPRSPEHRHNLRDICIPTGDAAFAELAGFDPDSRTSSRRERVLAKMLVDIFQLRLVDLAAILAVANAVVSGPPAEPVVVVLYAGGDHVRSVLEFWRSQGFGSEGLPGDGFLGKESWPEGESRALSFPAYLHNFGRLFPVPESTGHLSGKKEAVLCV
;
A
#
# COMPACT_ATOMS: atom_id res chain seq x y z
N ARG A 1 -20.79 29.66 -11.27
CA ARG A 1 -19.83 28.73 -11.91
C ARG A 1 -18.49 29.45 -12.02
N ARG A 2 -17.38 28.85 -11.58
CA ARG A 2 -16.07 29.50 -11.63
C ARG A 2 -15.58 29.59 -13.08
N PRO A 3 -14.81 30.63 -13.48
CA PRO A 3 -14.50 30.89 -14.89
C PRO A 3 -13.62 29.87 -15.63
N ASP A 4 -13.22 28.75 -15.02
CA ASP A 4 -12.37 27.71 -15.65
C ASP A 4 -12.96 26.29 -15.52
N ASP A 5 -14.26 26.18 -15.26
CA ASP A 5 -14.92 24.89 -15.08
C ASP A 5 -15.30 24.28 -16.46
N TRP A 6 -14.36 23.56 -17.08
CA TRP A 6 -14.49 22.93 -18.41
C TRP A 6 -15.50 21.77 -18.48
N GLY A 7 -16.37 21.62 -17.49
CA GLY A 7 -17.36 20.55 -17.44
C GLY A 7 -16.74 19.17 -17.19
N VAL A 8 -17.56 18.29 -16.62
CA VAL A 8 -17.15 16.91 -16.33
C VAL A 8 -17.18 16.11 -17.64
N VAL A 9 -16.01 15.66 -18.11
CA VAL A 9 -15.88 14.75 -19.25
C VAL A 9 -16.24 13.33 -18.78
N PRO A 10 -17.19 12.63 -19.43
CA PRO A 10 -17.52 11.26 -19.06
C PRO A 10 -16.40 10.31 -19.51
N VAL A 11 -15.76 9.67 -18.55
CA VAL A 11 -14.72 8.66 -18.78
C VAL A 11 -15.35 7.27 -18.73
N ARG A 12 -15.31 6.52 -19.85
CA ARG A 12 -15.95 5.20 -20.01
C ARG A 12 -15.02 3.99 -19.75
N ALA A 13 -13.82 4.21 -19.23
CA ALA A 13 -12.92 3.15 -18.77
C ALA A 13 -12.12 3.64 -17.56
N ALA A 14 -11.73 2.74 -16.65
CA ALA A 14 -10.88 3.05 -15.49
C ALA A 14 -9.69 3.98 -15.89
N PRO A 15 -9.16 4.83 -15.00
CA PRO A 15 -8.30 5.95 -15.41
C PRO A 15 -6.95 5.46 -15.93
N VAL A 16 -6.86 5.18 -17.22
CA VAL A 16 -5.60 4.85 -17.91
C VAL A 16 -5.00 6.09 -18.59
N ASP A 17 -5.81 7.11 -18.91
CA ASP A 17 -5.36 8.27 -19.71
C ASP A 17 -5.01 9.54 -18.90
N ARG A 18 -5.02 9.44 -17.58
CA ARG A 18 -4.50 10.49 -16.69
C ARG A 18 -3.54 9.88 -15.70
N TYR A 19 -2.45 9.30 -16.22
CA TYR A 19 -1.18 9.28 -15.49
C TYR A 19 -1.04 10.64 -14.80
N LEU A 20 -0.83 10.62 -13.48
CA LEU A 20 -0.42 11.79 -12.71
C LEU A 20 0.87 12.32 -13.34
N LYS A 21 0.76 13.14 -14.39
CA LYS A 21 1.89 13.68 -15.14
C LYS A 21 2.67 14.56 -14.17
N ALA A 22 3.96 14.29 -14.00
CA ALA A 22 4.83 15.25 -13.35
C ALA A 22 4.79 16.53 -14.19
N ARG A 23 4.30 17.63 -13.61
CA ARG A 23 4.19 18.91 -14.32
C ARG A 23 5.58 19.33 -14.79
N GLY A 24 5.79 19.45 -16.10
CA GLY A 24 7.05 19.94 -16.69
C GLY A 24 8.11 18.88 -17.04
N SER A 25 7.81 17.59 -17.04
CA SER A 25 8.76 16.55 -17.48
C SER A 25 8.82 16.40 -19.01
N ASP A 26 10.02 16.30 -19.58
CA ASP A 26 10.27 15.89 -20.97
C ASP A 26 11.35 14.78 -21.04
N PRO A 27 11.03 13.56 -21.52
CA PRO A 27 9.71 13.11 -22.00
C PRO A 27 8.68 13.06 -20.85
N PRO A 28 7.36 13.01 -21.16
CA PRO A 28 6.30 12.92 -20.15
C PRO A 28 6.52 11.76 -19.17
N ARG A 29 6.64 12.07 -17.88
CA ARG A 29 6.84 11.11 -16.78
C ARG A 29 5.61 11.05 -15.88
N THR A 30 5.40 9.87 -15.29
CA THR A 30 4.49 9.76 -14.14
C THR A 30 5.13 10.44 -12.94
N TRP A 31 4.34 10.88 -11.96
CA TRP A 31 4.85 11.51 -10.75
C TRP A 31 5.91 10.63 -10.05
N VAL A 32 5.65 9.32 -9.98
CA VAL A 32 6.58 8.31 -9.44
C VAL A 32 7.90 8.24 -10.24
N SER A 33 7.84 8.25 -11.57
CA SER A 33 9.08 8.24 -12.39
C SER A 33 9.81 9.59 -12.38
N GLY A 34 9.11 10.68 -12.13
CA GLY A 34 9.70 12.00 -11.83
C GLY A 34 10.48 11.98 -10.52
N LEU A 35 9.87 11.48 -9.43
CA LEU A 35 10.54 11.33 -8.14
C LEU A 35 11.80 10.46 -8.22
N ALA A 36 11.73 9.33 -8.92
CA ALA A 36 12.89 8.47 -9.11
C ALA A 36 13.98 9.16 -9.94
N GLY A 37 13.61 9.88 -11.00
CA GLY A 37 14.56 10.63 -11.82
C GLY A 37 15.26 11.76 -11.06
N HIS A 38 14.56 12.44 -10.14
CA HIS A 38 15.18 13.45 -9.28
C HIS A 38 16.23 12.84 -8.35
N LEU A 39 15.95 11.67 -7.76
CA LEU A 39 16.93 10.96 -6.93
C LEU A 39 18.15 10.53 -7.73
N GLU A 40 17.96 10.02 -8.95
CA GLU A 40 19.05 9.67 -9.85
C GLU A 40 19.95 10.88 -10.14
N LEU A 41 19.36 12.03 -10.48
CA LEU A 41 20.08 13.28 -10.75
C LEU A 41 20.82 13.82 -9.52
N ALA A 42 20.26 13.60 -8.33
CA ALA A 42 20.86 14.03 -7.07
C ALA A 42 21.87 13.02 -6.47
N GLY A 43 22.25 11.99 -7.24
CA GLY A 43 23.24 10.99 -6.81
C GLY A 43 22.69 9.92 -5.86
N ALA A 44 21.38 9.87 -5.63
CA ALA A 44 20.67 8.89 -4.82
C ALA A 44 20.05 7.75 -5.66
N GLY A 45 20.63 7.45 -6.83
CA GLY A 45 20.12 6.43 -7.76
C GLY A 45 20.01 5.02 -7.16
N ALA A 46 20.88 4.67 -6.19
CA ALA A 46 20.81 3.38 -5.49
C ALA A 46 19.49 3.21 -4.71
N VAL A 47 19.00 4.28 -4.07
CA VAL A 47 17.72 4.26 -3.34
C VAL A 47 16.56 4.11 -4.32
N ALA A 48 16.60 4.80 -5.45
CA ALA A 48 15.57 4.67 -6.48
C ALA A 48 15.53 3.26 -7.08
N ALA A 49 16.69 2.62 -7.28
CA ALA A 49 16.78 1.23 -7.74
C ALA A 49 16.22 0.25 -6.70
N ALA A 50 16.62 0.38 -5.43
CA ALA A 50 16.12 -0.44 -4.34
C ALA A 50 14.59 -0.31 -4.17
N ALA A 51 14.04 0.90 -4.29
CA ALA A 51 12.61 1.13 -4.20
C ALA A 51 11.84 0.46 -5.36
N ARG A 52 12.38 0.48 -6.59
CA ARG A 52 11.78 -0.21 -7.74
C ARG A 52 11.80 -1.73 -7.56
N GLU A 53 12.91 -2.28 -7.09
CA GLU A 53 13.04 -3.72 -6.80
C GLU A 53 12.09 -4.16 -5.69
N TRP A 54 11.97 -3.35 -4.63
CA TRP A 54 11.00 -3.55 -3.56
C TRP A 54 9.56 -3.59 -4.13
N TYR A 55 9.19 -2.63 -4.97
CA TYR A 55 7.87 -2.57 -5.57
C TYR A 55 7.56 -3.81 -6.42
N SER A 56 8.48 -4.21 -7.30
CA SER A 56 8.34 -5.41 -8.11
C SER A 56 8.18 -6.66 -7.25
N THR A 57 8.97 -6.79 -6.18
CA THR A 57 8.88 -7.92 -5.24
C THR A 57 7.55 -7.93 -4.50
N ALA A 58 7.09 -6.77 -4.00
CA ALA A 58 5.86 -6.66 -3.25
C ALA A 58 4.62 -6.95 -4.12
N VAL A 59 4.61 -6.46 -5.36
CA VAL A 59 3.58 -6.82 -6.36
C VAL A 59 3.61 -8.32 -6.64
N GLN A 60 4.79 -8.90 -6.89
CA GLN A 60 4.90 -10.32 -7.22
C GLN A 60 4.40 -11.21 -6.08
N ARG A 61 4.69 -10.85 -4.81
CA ARG A 61 4.17 -11.57 -3.64
C ARG A 61 2.65 -11.62 -3.67
N LEU A 62 1.99 -10.47 -3.81
CA LEU A 62 0.53 -10.37 -3.89
C LEU A 62 -0.05 -11.20 -5.06
N LEU A 63 0.57 -11.14 -6.24
CA LEU A 63 0.14 -11.91 -7.40
C LEU A 63 0.30 -13.42 -7.22
N CYS A 64 1.34 -13.88 -6.52
CA CYS A 64 1.58 -15.31 -6.30
C CYS A 64 0.57 -15.94 -5.33
N ALA A 65 0.11 -15.18 -4.32
CA ALA A 65 -0.83 -15.70 -3.33
C ALA A 65 -1.82 -14.60 -2.89
N PRO A 66 -2.77 -14.17 -3.76
CA PRO A 66 -3.65 -13.05 -3.46
C PRO A 66 -4.48 -13.25 -2.19
N LYS A 67 -4.91 -14.49 -1.93
CA LYS A 67 -5.62 -14.85 -0.69
C LYS A 67 -4.76 -14.69 0.56
N ARG A 68 -3.45 -14.95 0.51
CA ARG A 68 -2.59 -14.99 1.71
C ARG A 68 -1.92 -13.64 1.98
N GLU A 69 -1.53 -12.94 0.92
CA GLU A 69 -0.75 -11.71 1.03
C GLU A 69 -1.64 -10.46 1.18
N ASP A 70 -2.95 -10.57 0.91
CA ASP A 70 -3.94 -9.56 1.28
C ASP A 70 -4.30 -9.68 2.76
N LEU A 71 -3.69 -8.84 3.62
CA LEU A 71 -3.85 -8.90 5.07
C LEU A 71 -5.24 -8.48 5.55
N GLU A 72 -5.90 -7.58 4.82
CA GLU A 72 -7.26 -7.13 5.15
C GLU A 72 -8.29 -8.21 4.78
N GLY A 73 -7.97 -9.14 3.86
CA GLY A 73 -8.84 -10.25 3.47
C GLY A 73 -9.96 -9.86 2.50
N ASP A 74 -9.98 -8.61 2.05
CA ASP A 74 -10.92 -8.02 1.11
C ASP A 74 -10.98 -8.78 -0.22
N TYR A 75 -9.85 -9.26 -0.73
CA TYR A 75 -9.80 -10.05 -1.94
C TYR A 75 -10.54 -11.36 -1.76
N PHE A 76 -10.32 -12.07 -0.67
CA PHE A 76 -11.01 -13.35 -0.44
C PHE A 76 -12.51 -13.15 -0.24
N ALA A 77 -12.92 -12.12 0.51
CA ALA A 77 -14.32 -11.77 0.67
C ALA A 77 -14.99 -11.40 -0.67
N ALA A 78 -14.33 -10.56 -1.48
CA ALA A 78 -14.81 -10.18 -2.81
C ALA A 78 -14.89 -11.39 -3.76
N TRP A 79 -13.91 -12.29 -3.69
CA TRP A 79 -13.89 -13.52 -4.47
C TRP A 79 -15.06 -14.43 -4.13
N LEU A 80 -15.31 -14.65 -2.84
CA LEU A 80 -16.46 -15.43 -2.38
C LEU A 80 -17.77 -14.81 -2.87
N ARG A 81 -17.94 -13.49 -2.72
CA ARG A 81 -19.15 -12.77 -3.14
C ARG A 81 -19.45 -12.94 -4.64
N GLU A 82 -18.42 -12.91 -5.47
CA GLU A 82 -18.58 -12.91 -6.93
C GLU A 82 -18.58 -14.32 -7.54
N CYS A 83 -17.82 -15.25 -6.97
CA CYS A 83 -17.55 -16.58 -7.54
C CYS A 83 -18.16 -17.74 -6.74
N HIS A 84 -18.45 -17.57 -5.45
CA HIS A 84 -18.97 -18.60 -4.53
C HIS A 84 -20.10 -18.03 -3.67
N ARG A 85 -21.09 -17.43 -4.34
CA ARG A 85 -22.08 -16.57 -3.69
C ARG A 85 -22.93 -17.33 -2.67
N GLU A 86 -23.26 -18.58 -2.96
CA GLU A 86 -23.96 -19.49 -2.05
C GLU A 86 -23.21 -19.70 -0.73
N VAL A 87 -21.88 -19.77 -0.79
CA VAL A 87 -21.03 -19.85 0.40
C VAL A 87 -21.00 -18.50 1.10
N TYR A 88 -20.76 -17.41 0.35
CA TYR A 88 -20.69 -16.05 0.89
C TYR A 88 -21.95 -15.64 1.65
N ASP A 89 -23.12 -15.92 1.08
CA ASP A 89 -24.42 -15.55 1.66
C ASP A 89 -24.76 -16.41 2.90
N ASP A 90 -24.13 -17.58 3.07
CA ASP A 90 -24.40 -18.55 4.15
C ASP A 90 -23.33 -18.60 5.24
N ILE A 91 -22.31 -17.73 5.23
CA ILE A 91 -21.27 -17.70 6.28
C ILE A 91 -21.17 -16.32 6.92
N ASP A 92 -20.43 -16.22 8.03
CA ASP A 92 -20.08 -14.94 8.61
C ASP A 92 -18.91 -14.29 7.87
N THR A 93 -19.19 -13.15 7.25
CA THR A 93 -18.25 -12.35 6.45
C THR A 93 -17.96 -10.98 7.08
N SER A 94 -18.34 -10.79 8.34
CA SER A 94 -18.20 -9.50 9.06
C SER A 94 -16.76 -9.07 9.30
N VAL A 95 -15.81 -10.02 9.31
CA VAL A 95 -14.38 -9.80 9.57
C VAL A 95 -13.56 -10.48 8.47
N PRO A 96 -13.28 -9.80 7.34
CA PRO A 96 -12.64 -10.39 6.16
C PRO A 96 -11.25 -10.98 6.43
N GLU A 97 -10.47 -10.37 7.33
CA GLU A 97 -9.13 -10.83 7.72
C GLU A 97 -9.18 -12.20 8.41
N VAL A 98 -10.20 -12.44 9.23
CA VAL A 98 -10.42 -13.75 9.87
C VAL A 98 -10.91 -14.77 8.85
N LEU A 99 -11.85 -14.35 7.98
CA LEU A 99 -12.46 -15.21 6.97
C LEU A 99 -11.41 -15.83 6.03
N ARG A 100 -10.39 -15.05 5.68
CA ARG A 100 -9.26 -15.44 4.84
C ARG A 100 -8.48 -16.64 5.39
N ASP A 101 -8.31 -16.70 6.72
CA ASP A 101 -7.49 -17.70 7.40
C ASP A 101 -8.28 -18.95 7.83
N LEU A 102 -9.61 -18.91 7.75
CA LEU A 102 -10.46 -20.05 8.07
C LEU A 102 -10.30 -21.17 7.04
N ALA A 103 -10.05 -22.39 7.53
CA ALA A 103 -10.16 -23.59 6.70
C ALA A 103 -11.63 -23.99 6.45
N TRP A 104 -12.50 -23.76 7.44
CA TRP A 104 -13.89 -24.18 7.44
C TRP A 104 -14.79 -23.17 8.14
N ALA A 105 -15.83 -22.71 7.47
CA ALA A 105 -16.83 -21.79 8.03
C ALA A 105 -18.16 -22.50 8.34
N PRO A 106 -18.78 -22.24 9.51
CA PRO A 106 -20.10 -22.78 9.82
C PRO A 106 -21.18 -22.13 8.93
N SER A 107 -22.12 -22.94 8.44
CA SER A 107 -23.33 -22.44 7.77
C SER A 107 -24.20 -21.65 8.75
N ARG A 108 -24.67 -20.49 8.31
CA ARG A 108 -25.67 -19.68 9.03
C ARG A 108 -27.04 -20.33 8.99
N SER A 109 -27.35 -21.06 7.92
CA SER A 109 -28.58 -21.84 7.79
C SER A 109 -28.61 -23.04 8.74
N HIS A 110 -27.45 -23.65 9.04
CA HIS A 110 -27.32 -24.82 9.91
C HIS A 110 -26.18 -24.66 10.94
N PRO A 111 -26.26 -23.68 11.87
CA PRO A 111 -25.12 -23.24 12.69
C PRO A 111 -24.61 -24.27 13.70
N ARG A 112 -25.44 -25.27 14.04
CA ARG A 112 -25.10 -26.33 15.00
C ARG A 112 -24.63 -27.62 14.34
N SER A 113 -24.69 -27.72 13.01
CA SER A 113 -24.37 -28.96 12.31
C SER A 113 -22.93 -28.96 11.83
N PRO A 114 -22.05 -29.84 12.35
CA PRO A 114 -20.68 -29.96 11.86
C PRO A 114 -20.60 -30.44 10.41
N GLU A 115 -21.62 -31.16 9.93
CA GLU A 115 -21.73 -31.66 8.56
C GLU A 115 -22.07 -30.57 7.53
N HIS A 116 -22.63 -29.43 7.96
CA HIS A 116 -23.07 -28.35 7.08
C HIS A 116 -22.09 -27.18 7.14
N ARG A 117 -20.79 -27.47 7.11
CA ARG A 117 -19.73 -26.45 7.07
C ARG A 117 -19.20 -26.29 5.65
N HIS A 118 -18.85 -25.06 5.30
CA HIS A 118 -18.23 -24.75 4.00
C HIS A 118 -16.72 -24.88 4.09
N ASN A 119 -16.12 -25.62 3.15
CA ASN A 119 -14.67 -25.76 3.04
C ASN A 119 -14.10 -24.53 2.34
N LEU A 120 -13.50 -23.62 3.11
CA LEU A 120 -12.89 -22.39 2.58
C LEU A 120 -11.44 -22.61 2.17
N ARG A 121 -10.78 -23.66 2.67
CA ARG A 121 -9.38 -23.99 2.34
C ARG A 121 -9.20 -24.27 0.86
N ASP A 122 -10.14 -25.00 0.27
CA ASP A 122 -10.05 -25.46 -1.11
C ASP A 122 -10.56 -24.38 -2.11
N ILE A 123 -11.05 -23.24 -1.61
CA ILE A 123 -11.39 -22.07 -2.43
C ILE A 123 -10.13 -21.22 -2.62
N CYS A 124 -9.59 -21.28 -3.84
CA CYS A 124 -8.39 -20.56 -4.25
C CYS A 124 -8.73 -19.38 -5.17
N ILE A 125 -8.08 -18.24 -4.91
CA ILE A 125 -8.00 -17.15 -5.89
C ILE A 125 -6.89 -17.52 -6.89
N PRO A 126 -7.11 -17.41 -8.21
CA PRO A 126 -6.08 -17.64 -9.22
C PRO A 126 -4.81 -16.81 -8.95
N THR A 127 -3.66 -17.39 -9.27
CA THR A 127 -2.39 -16.65 -9.28
C THR A 127 -2.40 -15.60 -10.39
N GLY A 128 -1.48 -14.64 -10.32
CA GLY A 128 -1.32 -13.59 -11.32
C GLY A 128 -1.26 -14.14 -12.74
N ASP A 129 -0.40 -15.13 -13.01
CA ASP A 129 -0.25 -15.73 -14.34
C ASP A 129 -1.56 -16.35 -14.84
N ALA A 130 -2.26 -17.11 -13.97
CA ALA A 130 -3.53 -17.73 -14.31
C ALA A 130 -4.63 -16.68 -14.55
N ALA A 131 -4.67 -15.62 -13.73
CA ALA A 131 -5.61 -14.52 -13.88
C ALA A 131 -5.36 -13.72 -15.17
N PHE A 132 -4.10 -13.40 -15.49
CA PHE A 132 -3.76 -12.73 -16.75
C PHE A 132 -4.10 -13.59 -17.97
N ALA A 133 -3.80 -14.89 -17.93
CA ALA A 133 -4.17 -15.80 -19.00
C ALA A 133 -5.70 -15.89 -19.20
N GLU A 134 -6.47 -15.93 -18.10
CA GLU A 134 -7.93 -15.92 -18.14
C GLU A 134 -8.46 -14.62 -18.79
N LEU A 135 -7.95 -13.47 -18.36
CA LEU A 135 -8.38 -12.17 -18.88
C LEU A 135 -7.90 -11.89 -20.31
N ALA A 136 -6.76 -12.44 -20.74
CA ALA A 136 -6.29 -12.32 -22.11
C ALA A 136 -7.22 -13.04 -23.11
N GLY A 137 -7.98 -14.03 -22.66
CA GLY A 137 -9.00 -14.72 -23.45
C GLY A 137 -10.35 -13.97 -23.53
N PHE A 138 -10.48 -12.82 -22.85
CA PHE A 138 -11.70 -12.01 -22.93
C PHE A 138 -11.67 -11.11 -24.16
N ASP A 139 -12.71 -11.21 -24.99
CA ASP A 139 -12.96 -10.33 -26.12
C ASP A 139 -14.23 -9.50 -25.86
N PRO A 140 -14.11 -8.17 -25.67
CA PRO A 140 -15.23 -7.29 -25.35
C PRO A 140 -16.22 -7.13 -26.52
N ASP A 141 -15.81 -7.42 -27.75
CA ASP A 141 -16.68 -7.30 -28.93
C ASP A 141 -17.55 -8.53 -29.14
N SER A 142 -17.14 -9.70 -28.63
CA SER A 142 -17.91 -10.95 -28.76
C SER A 142 -18.81 -11.26 -27.56
N ARG A 143 -18.49 -10.81 -26.35
CA ARG A 143 -19.33 -11.07 -25.16
C ARG A 143 -19.15 -10.07 -24.02
N THR A 144 -20.12 -10.08 -23.10
CA THR A 144 -20.01 -9.38 -21.81
C THR A 144 -19.07 -10.15 -20.86
N SER A 145 -18.36 -9.41 -20.00
CA SER A 145 -17.48 -10.00 -18.99
C SER A 145 -18.28 -10.70 -17.87
N SER A 146 -17.73 -11.82 -17.39
CA SER A 146 -18.27 -12.58 -16.27
C SER A 146 -18.00 -11.89 -14.92
N ARG A 147 -18.67 -12.34 -13.85
CA ARG A 147 -18.38 -11.87 -12.48
C ARG A 147 -16.93 -12.17 -12.09
N ARG A 148 -16.47 -13.38 -12.41
CA ARG A 148 -15.12 -13.85 -12.16
C ARG A 148 -14.06 -12.98 -12.86
N GLU A 149 -14.24 -12.71 -14.15
CA GLU A 149 -13.33 -11.83 -14.90
C GLU A 149 -13.29 -10.42 -14.31
N ARG A 150 -14.45 -9.87 -13.93
CA ARG A 150 -14.52 -8.53 -13.34
C ARG A 150 -13.83 -8.45 -11.99
N VAL A 151 -13.96 -9.46 -11.12
CA VAL A 151 -13.29 -9.45 -9.82
C VAL A 151 -11.78 -9.68 -9.97
N LEU A 152 -11.34 -10.55 -10.88
CA LEU A 152 -9.92 -10.73 -11.19
C LEU A 152 -9.29 -9.43 -11.71
N ALA A 153 -9.92 -8.78 -12.68
CA ALA A 153 -9.41 -7.53 -13.24
C ALA A 153 -9.28 -6.44 -12.17
N LYS A 154 -10.26 -6.34 -11.26
CA LYS A 154 -10.20 -5.41 -10.12
C LYS A 154 -9.06 -5.72 -9.18
N MET A 155 -8.90 -6.98 -8.75
CA MET A 155 -7.81 -7.40 -7.87
C MET A 155 -6.44 -7.11 -8.48
N LEU A 156 -6.25 -7.41 -9.77
CA LEU A 156 -5.00 -7.12 -10.46
C LEU A 156 -4.70 -5.63 -10.43
N VAL A 157 -5.64 -4.78 -10.87
CA VAL A 157 -5.45 -3.32 -10.83
C VAL A 157 -5.11 -2.84 -9.42
N ASP A 158 -5.83 -3.33 -8.42
CA ASP A 158 -5.66 -2.92 -7.04
C ASP A 158 -4.29 -3.31 -6.47
N ILE A 159 -3.80 -4.52 -6.73
CA ILE A 159 -2.45 -4.96 -6.32
C ILE A 159 -1.36 -4.00 -6.81
N PHE A 160 -1.41 -3.61 -8.09
CA PHE A 160 -0.44 -2.65 -8.63
C PHE A 160 -0.63 -1.26 -8.03
N GLN A 161 -1.86 -0.77 -7.89
CA GLN A 161 -2.13 0.58 -7.38
C GLN A 161 -1.74 0.72 -5.91
N LEU A 162 -2.07 -0.25 -5.05
CA LEU A 162 -1.70 -0.27 -3.63
C LEU A 162 -0.19 -0.14 -3.45
N ARG A 163 0.59 -0.95 -4.17
CA ARG A 163 2.05 -0.93 -4.06
C ARG A 163 2.68 0.29 -4.75
N LEU A 164 1.99 0.86 -5.73
CA LEU A 164 2.45 2.10 -6.37
C LEU A 164 2.37 3.28 -5.40
N VAL A 165 1.35 3.33 -4.53
CA VAL A 165 1.23 4.34 -3.46
C VAL A 165 2.42 4.23 -2.50
N ASP A 166 2.75 3.02 -2.05
CA ASP A 166 3.89 2.79 -1.15
C ASP A 166 5.22 3.19 -1.81
N LEU A 167 5.43 2.80 -3.07
CA LEU A 167 6.61 3.19 -3.84
C LEU A 167 6.72 4.72 -3.92
N ALA A 168 5.60 5.40 -4.17
CA ALA A 168 5.59 6.84 -4.26
C ALA A 168 5.91 7.50 -2.92
N ALA A 169 5.40 6.96 -1.80
CA ALA A 169 5.74 7.42 -0.46
C ALA A 169 7.23 7.23 -0.13
N ILE A 170 7.80 6.07 -0.45
CA ILE A 170 9.25 5.79 -0.31
C ILE A 170 10.07 6.82 -1.08
N LEU A 171 9.76 7.03 -2.37
CA LEU A 171 10.50 7.97 -3.20
C LEU A 171 10.31 9.42 -2.75
N ALA A 172 9.13 9.78 -2.23
CA ALA A 172 8.86 11.11 -1.69
C ALA A 172 9.68 11.39 -0.43
N VAL A 173 9.76 10.42 0.50
CA VAL A 173 10.63 10.51 1.69
C VAL A 173 12.09 10.71 1.26
N ALA A 174 12.58 9.90 0.32
CA ALA A 174 13.94 10.03 -0.19
C ALA A 174 14.20 11.42 -0.81
N ASN A 175 13.26 11.92 -1.61
CA ASN A 175 13.37 13.24 -2.25
C ASN A 175 13.40 14.37 -1.22
N ALA A 176 12.58 14.27 -0.16
CA ALA A 176 12.58 15.25 0.93
C ALA A 176 13.94 15.30 1.63
N VAL A 177 14.53 14.13 1.93
CA VAL A 177 15.87 14.04 2.56
C VAL A 177 16.96 14.62 1.66
N VAL A 178 16.93 14.31 0.36
CA VAL A 178 17.94 14.78 -0.60
C VAL A 178 17.81 16.26 -0.90
N SER A 179 16.61 16.82 -0.82
CA SER A 179 16.35 18.25 -1.01
C SER A 179 16.65 19.09 0.23
N GLY A 180 16.90 18.44 1.38
CA GLY A 180 17.28 19.10 2.62
C GLY A 180 18.70 19.68 2.56
N PRO A 181 19.05 20.61 3.48
CA PRO A 181 20.40 21.15 3.56
C PRO A 181 21.44 20.04 3.78
N PRO A 182 22.61 20.13 3.13
CA PRO A 182 23.65 19.12 3.27
C PRO A 182 24.17 19.08 4.71
N ALA A 183 24.39 17.86 5.23
CA ALA A 183 24.90 17.59 6.57
C ALA A 183 24.01 18.07 7.74
N GLU A 184 22.77 18.47 7.47
CA GLU A 184 21.78 18.75 8.50
C GLU A 184 20.85 17.54 8.70
N PRO A 185 20.46 17.24 9.95
CA PRO A 185 19.43 16.25 10.21
C PRO A 185 18.10 16.66 9.53
N VAL A 186 17.51 15.74 8.78
CA VAL A 186 16.19 15.94 8.15
C VAL A 186 15.16 15.06 8.85
N VAL A 187 14.05 15.68 9.23
CA VAL A 187 12.88 14.95 9.74
C VAL A 187 11.76 14.99 8.71
N VAL A 188 11.32 13.79 8.35
CA VAL A 188 10.19 13.60 7.45
C VAL A 188 9.04 13.06 8.27
N VAL A 189 7.90 13.76 8.20
CA VAL A 189 6.62 13.31 8.77
C VAL A 189 5.74 12.81 7.63
N LEU A 190 5.41 11.52 7.63
CA LEU A 190 4.58 10.90 6.61
C LEU A 190 3.19 10.55 7.17
N TYR A 191 2.15 11.20 6.65
CA TYR A 191 0.77 10.87 6.98
C TYR A 191 0.21 9.87 5.97
N ALA A 192 -0.03 8.62 6.39
CA ALA A 192 -0.63 7.59 5.54
C ALA A 192 -1.46 6.59 6.38
N GLY A 193 -2.21 5.72 5.69
CA GLY A 193 -2.87 4.58 6.34
C GLY A 193 -1.85 3.62 6.96
N GLY A 194 -2.22 2.95 8.04
CA GLY A 194 -1.31 2.11 8.84
C GLY A 194 -0.54 1.08 8.01
N ASP A 195 -1.19 0.44 7.05
CA ASP A 195 -0.58 -0.53 6.13
C ASP A 195 0.51 0.07 5.23
N HIS A 196 0.25 1.27 4.69
CA HIS A 196 1.22 2.00 3.88
C HIS A 196 2.41 2.45 4.72
N VAL A 197 2.14 2.95 5.93
CA VAL A 197 3.19 3.33 6.88
C VAL A 197 4.09 2.13 7.21
N ARG A 198 3.51 0.98 7.55
CA ARG A 198 4.27 -0.24 7.86
C ARG A 198 5.15 -0.66 6.67
N SER A 199 4.59 -0.61 5.45
CA SER A 199 5.32 -0.95 4.22
C SER A 199 6.52 -0.01 3.97
N VAL A 200 6.33 1.30 4.17
CA VAL A 200 7.40 2.30 4.04
C VAL A 200 8.47 2.11 5.12
N LEU A 201 8.08 1.85 6.37
CA LEU A 201 9.02 1.58 7.47
C LEU A 201 9.83 0.30 7.22
N GLU A 202 9.19 -0.78 6.76
CA GLU A 202 9.86 -2.03 6.41
C GLU A 202 10.92 -1.81 5.33
N PHE A 203 10.59 -1.03 4.28
CA PHE A 203 11.55 -0.66 3.27
C PHE A 203 12.76 0.04 3.87
N TRP A 204 12.59 1.13 4.63
CA TRP A 204 13.72 1.88 5.18
C TRP A 204 14.56 1.06 6.18
N ARG A 205 13.93 0.23 7.00
CA ARG A 205 14.64 -0.71 7.88
C ARG A 205 15.48 -1.71 7.08
N SER A 206 14.97 -2.22 5.96
CA SER A 206 15.73 -3.10 5.06
C SER A 206 16.96 -2.41 4.45
N GLN A 207 16.93 -1.07 4.33
CA GLN A 207 18.06 -0.25 3.88
C GLN A 207 19.04 0.10 5.02
N GLY A 208 18.84 -0.43 6.23
CA GLY A 208 19.72 -0.24 7.38
C GLY A 208 19.39 0.97 8.26
N PHE A 209 18.24 1.62 8.06
CA PHE A 209 17.79 2.70 8.93
C PHE A 209 17.17 2.13 10.22
N GLY A 210 17.62 2.63 11.37
CA GLY A 210 17.13 2.24 12.68
C GLY A 210 15.98 3.11 13.18
N SER A 211 15.40 2.74 14.32
CA SER A 211 14.37 3.50 15.04
C SER A 211 14.89 4.15 16.33
N GLU A 212 16.22 4.18 16.52
CA GLU A 212 16.81 4.72 17.75
C GLU A 212 16.45 6.20 17.91
N GLY A 213 15.98 6.56 19.12
CA GLY A 213 15.53 7.92 19.43
C GLY A 213 14.13 8.27 18.90
N LEU A 214 13.44 7.34 18.21
CA LEU A 214 12.08 7.54 17.73
C LEU A 214 11.02 6.93 18.67
N PRO A 215 9.89 7.63 18.89
CA PRO A 215 8.74 7.15 19.63
C PRO A 215 8.04 6.05 18.82
N GLY A 216 7.55 5.01 19.52
CA GLY A 216 6.81 3.93 18.88
C GLY A 216 7.57 3.28 17.72
N ASP A 217 8.90 3.25 17.79
CA ASP A 217 9.80 2.77 16.74
C ASP A 217 9.62 3.46 15.37
N GLY A 218 9.21 4.73 15.40
CA GLY A 218 8.93 5.53 14.20
C GLY A 218 7.49 5.40 13.69
N PHE A 219 6.59 4.79 14.46
CA PHE A 219 5.15 4.69 14.17
C PHE A 219 4.33 5.41 15.24
N LEU A 220 3.55 6.40 14.82
CA LEU A 220 2.63 7.17 15.66
C LEU A 220 1.19 7.00 15.19
N GLY A 221 0.42 6.20 15.91
CA GLY A 221 -1.01 6.01 15.63
C GLY A 221 -1.57 4.75 16.23
N LYS A 222 -2.84 4.48 15.91
CA LYS A 222 -3.54 3.23 16.21
C LYS A 222 -4.18 2.72 14.92
N GLU A 223 -4.20 1.40 14.74
CA GLU A 223 -4.83 0.74 13.58
C GLU A 223 -6.36 0.83 13.65
N SER A 224 -6.92 0.82 14.87
CA SER A 224 -8.33 1.03 15.12
C SER A 224 -8.54 2.11 16.17
N TRP A 225 -9.56 2.94 15.91
CA TRP A 225 -10.05 3.94 16.85
C TRP A 225 -11.48 3.54 17.22
N PRO A 226 -11.82 3.41 18.52
CA PRO A 226 -13.19 3.29 18.98
C PRO A 226 -14.08 4.38 18.37
N GLU A 227 -15.32 4.03 18.05
CA GLU A 227 -16.31 5.02 17.63
C GLU A 227 -16.42 6.14 18.68
N GLY A 228 -16.18 7.38 18.26
CA GLY A 228 -16.25 8.57 19.12
C GLY A 228 -14.94 9.00 19.78
N GLU A 229 -13.83 8.25 19.65
CA GLU A 229 -12.51 8.74 20.11
C GLU A 229 -12.01 9.85 19.17
N SER A 230 -11.52 10.97 19.76
CA SER A 230 -10.87 12.03 18.98
C SER A 230 -9.60 11.48 18.36
N ARG A 231 -9.49 11.57 17.03
CA ARG A 231 -8.33 11.13 16.23
C ARG A 231 -7.15 12.10 16.33
N ALA A 232 -6.91 12.63 17.54
CA ALA A 232 -5.80 13.53 17.80
C ALA A 232 -4.53 12.70 17.99
N LEU A 233 -3.61 12.81 17.04
CA LEU A 233 -2.26 12.27 17.20
C LEU A 233 -1.53 13.13 18.25
N SER A 234 -1.21 12.53 19.40
CA SER A 234 -0.31 13.16 20.37
C SER A 234 1.11 12.94 19.89
N PHE A 235 1.62 13.88 19.08
CA PHE A 235 3.03 13.84 18.73
C PHE A 235 3.87 14.20 19.96
N PRO A 236 5.05 13.60 20.15
CA PRO A 236 5.96 14.02 21.19
C PRO A 236 6.25 15.51 21.14
N ALA A 237 6.50 16.11 22.31
CA ALA A 237 6.74 17.54 22.46
C ALA A 237 7.79 18.09 21.48
N TYR A 238 8.77 17.28 21.07
CA TYR A 238 9.83 17.69 20.15
C TYR A 238 9.41 17.79 18.68
N LEU A 239 8.32 17.15 18.25
CA LEU A 239 7.74 17.36 16.91
C LEU A 239 6.98 18.70 16.83
N HIS A 240 6.61 19.28 17.97
CA HIS A 240 6.01 20.62 18.10
C HIS A 240 7.02 21.68 18.56
N ASN A 241 8.18 21.25 19.06
CA ASN A 241 9.26 22.09 19.56
C ASN A 241 10.58 21.65 18.91
N PHE A 242 10.92 22.30 17.80
CA PHE A 242 12.12 22.05 17.03
C PHE A 242 13.43 22.16 17.85
N GLY A 243 13.45 22.86 18.98
CA GLY A 243 14.60 22.92 19.89
C GLY A 243 14.82 21.64 20.72
N ARG A 244 13.92 20.66 20.62
CA ARG A 244 14.02 19.35 21.28
C ARG A 244 14.14 18.19 20.29
N LEU A 245 14.11 18.50 18.99
CA LEU A 245 14.34 17.52 17.93
C LEU A 245 15.77 17.02 18.10
N PHE A 246 15.93 15.71 18.25
CA PHE A 246 17.19 15.01 18.57
C PHE A 246 17.77 15.34 19.96
N PRO A 247 17.44 14.57 21.03
CA PRO A 247 18.48 14.29 22.01
C PRO A 247 19.54 13.47 21.26
N VAL A 248 20.65 14.09 20.87
CA VAL A 248 21.83 13.36 20.40
C VAL A 248 22.20 12.39 21.54
N PRO A 249 22.14 11.06 21.35
CA PRO A 249 22.60 10.14 22.37
C PRO A 249 24.06 10.45 22.68
N GLU A 250 24.44 10.62 23.96
CA GLU A 250 25.83 10.94 24.33
C GLU A 250 26.84 9.90 23.80
N SER A 251 26.36 8.71 23.43
CA SER A 251 27.13 7.60 22.85
C SER A 251 27.54 7.78 21.38
N THR A 252 27.01 8.76 20.62
CA THR A 252 27.32 8.93 19.18
C THR A 252 28.40 9.98 18.89
N GLY A 253 29.11 10.46 19.92
CA GLY A 253 30.07 11.56 19.86
C GLY A 253 31.23 11.48 18.85
N HIS A 254 31.35 10.44 18.01
CA HIS A 254 32.42 10.28 17.01
C HIS A 254 31.97 9.52 15.73
N LEU A 255 30.88 9.93 15.09
CA LEU A 255 30.57 9.52 13.71
C LEU A 255 30.49 10.72 12.76
N SER A 256 31.63 11.37 12.51
CA SER A 256 31.74 12.31 11.40
C SER A 256 31.52 11.54 10.08
N GLY A 257 30.40 11.78 9.40
CA GLY A 257 30.23 11.40 7.99
C GLY A 257 29.05 10.49 7.64
N LYS A 258 28.14 10.16 8.57
CA LYS A 258 26.89 9.44 8.22
C LYS A 258 25.69 10.39 8.31
N LYS A 259 24.90 10.44 7.23
CA LYS A 259 23.61 11.13 7.21
C LYS A 259 22.65 10.38 8.12
N GLU A 260 22.21 10.98 9.21
CA GLU A 260 21.11 10.45 10.02
C GLU A 260 19.81 11.01 9.46
N ALA A 261 19.00 10.14 8.86
CA ALA A 261 17.62 10.44 8.49
C ALA A 261 16.71 9.93 9.60
N VAL A 262 15.87 10.80 10.14
CA VAL A 262 14.92 10.45 11.18
C VAL A 262 13.53 10.49 10.56
N LEU A 263 13.01 9.31 10.25
CA LEU A 263 11.66 9.12 9.72
C LEU A 263 10.69 8.99 10.89
N CYS A 264 9.87 10.01 11.12
CA CYS A 264 8.71 9.90 12.01
C CYS A 264 7.50 9.60 11.12
N VAL A 265 6.90 8.42 11.21
CA VAL A 265 5.65 8.13 10.51
C VAL A 265 4.48 8.18 11.48
#